data_AF-A0A2I4GMJ2-F1
#
_entry.id   AF-A0A2I4GMJ2-F1
#
_cell.length_a   1.000
_cell.length_b   1.000
_cell.length_c   1.000
_cell.angle_alpha   90.00
_cell.angle_beta   90.00
_cell.angle_gamma   90.00
#
_symmetry.space_group_name_H-M   'P 1'
#
loop_
_entity.id
_entity.type
_entity.pdbx_description
1 polymer ?
#
loop_
_entity_poly.entity_id
_entity_poly.type
_entity_poly.pdbx_seq_one_letter_code
_entity_poly.pdbx_strand_id
1 'polypeptide(L)'
;MTSQAAVSFSGNMKKALAGLRRINLEGLRWRVFDAKGQVLGRLASQISTVIQGKDKPTYAPNRDDGDMCIVLNAKDVCVTGRKLTDKFYRWHTGYVGHLKERSLKDQLAKDPTEVIHKAVLLMLPRNKLRDDRDRKLRIFAESEHPFGDRPLEPYITPHRRVREMRPRARRAMIRAQKKAELQQQSGNETRKGKRKEVNADLSS
;
A
#
# COMPACT_ATOMS: atom_id res chain seq x y z
N MET A 1 -3.48 32.43 -2.70
CA MET A 1 -3.63 31.53 -3.85
C MET A 1 -2.24 31.11 -4.28
N THR A 2 -1.75 29.98 -3.77
CA THR A 2 -0.41 29.49 -4.07
C THR A 2 -0.45 28.73 -5.39
N SER A 3 -0.03 29.40 -6.48
CA SER A 3 0.28 28.76 -7.74
C SER A 3 1.47 27.83 -7.52
N GLN A 4 1.24 26.52 -7.42
CA GLN A 4 2.32 25.55 -7.47
C GLN A 4 2.95 25.61 -8.86
N ALA A 5 4.19 26.09 -8.91
CA ALA A 5 5.05 25.99 -10.07
C ALA A 5 5.07 24.53 -10.56
N ALA A 6 4.98 24.33 -11.87
CA ALA A 6 5.08 23.03 -12.50
C ALA A 6 6.43 22.38 -12.11
N VAL A 7 6.38 21.48 -11.13
CA VAL A 7 7.52 20.67 -10.72
C VAL A 7 7.93 19.87 -11.95
N SER A 8 9.18 20.06 -12.39
CA SER A 8 9.74 19.39 -13.57
C SER A 8 9.80 17.89 -13.31
N PHE A 9 8.78 17.17 -13.76
CA PHE A 9 8.67 15.72 -13.63
C PHE A 9 9.84 15.07 -14.37
N SER A 10 10.73 14.42 -13.63
CA SER A 10 11.91 13.71 -14.17
C SER A 10 11.54 12.38 -14.87
N GLY A 11 10.28 11.97 -14.78
CA GLY A 11 9.79 10.73 -15.37
C GLY A 11 9.34 10.85 -16.83
N ASN A 12 9.16 9.69 -17.47
CA ASN A 12 8.77 9.63 -18.88
C ASN A 12 7.28 10.01 -19.08
N MET A 13 7.01 11.28 -19.36
CA MET A 13 5.69 11.86 -19.68
C MET A 13 4.90 11.04 -20.71
N LYS A 14 5.59 10.44 -21.69
CA LYS A 14 4.96 9.61 -22.72
C LYS A 14 4.28 8.37 -22.14
N LYS A 15 4.86 7.74 -21.10
CA LYS A 15 4.29 6.56 -20.42
C LYS A 15 3.07 6.94 -19.58
N ALA A 16 3.09 8.12 -18.94
CA ALA A 16 1.97 8.62 -18.14
C ALA A 16 0.75 9.00 -18.99
N LEU A 17 0.99 9.54 -20.19
CA LEU A 17 -0.05 9.92 -21.14
C LEU A 17 -0.45 8.80 -22.11
N ALA A 18 0.30 7.70 -22.14
CA ALA A 18 0.05 6.58 -23.03
C ALA A 18 -1.35 5.99 -22.79
N GLY A 19 -2.13 5.82 -23.87
CA GLY A 19 -3.44 5.19 -23.82
C GLY A 19 -4.61 6.09 -23.41
N LEU A 20 -4.37 7.31 -22.91
CA LEU A 20 -5.45 8.26 -22.59
C LEU A 20 -6.17 8.81 -23.82
N ARG A 21 -5.49 8.84 -24.98
CA ARG A 21 -6.06 9.30 -26.26
C ARG A 21 -7.33 8.55 -26.69
N ARG A 22 -7.57 7.35 -26.16
CA ARG A 22 -8.74 6.51 -26.49
C ARG A 22 -9.94 6.74 -25.58
N ILE A 23 -9.81 7.57 -24.54
CA ILE A 23 -10.88 7.78 -23.54
C ILE A 23 -11.32 9.24 -23.62
N ASN A 24 -12.60 9.49 -23.34
CA ASN A 24 -13.10 10.83 -23.08
C ASN A 24 -12.78 11.21 -21.64
N LEU A 25 -11.88 12.20 -21.47
CA LEU A 25 -11.41 12.65 -20.15
C LEU A 25 -12.24 13.82 -19.60
N GLU A 26 -13.21 14.33 -20.35
CA GLU A 26 -14.03 15.48 -20.00
C GLU A 26 -15.09 15.11 -18.95
N GLY A 27 -15.23 15.94 -17.91
CA GLY A 27 -16.22 15.74 -16.84
C GLY A 27 -15.90 14.64 -15.81
N LEU A 28 -14.79 13.91 -15.96
CA LEU A 28 -14.33 12.92 -14.98
C LEU A 28 -13.59 13.60 -13.82
N ARG A 29 -13.77 13.09 -12.59
CA ARG A 29 -12.97 13.53 -11.45
C ARG A 29 -11.62 12.81 -11.46
N TRP A 30 -10.61 13.51 -10.96
CA TRP A 30 -9.25 13.01 -10.87
C TRP A 30 -8.94 12.76 -9.41
N ARG A 31 -8.76 11.49 -9.03
CA ARG A 31 -8.54 11.10 -7.64
C ARG A 31 -7.13 10.63 -7.40
N VAL A 32 -6.53 11.16 -6.35
CA VAL A 32 -5.16 10.81 -5.95
C VAL A 32 -5.20 9.87 -4.75
N PHE A 33 -4.54 8.74 -4.86
CA PHE A 33 -4.40 7.72 -3.83
C PHE A 33 -2.93 7.64 -3.41
N ASP A 34 -2.66 7.80 -2.12
CA ASP A 34 -1.33 7.52 -1.57
C ASP A 34 -1.23 6.05 -1.14
N ALA A 35 -0.30 5.30 -1.73
CA ALA A 35 -0.08 3.90 -1.39
C ALA A 35 0.82 3.70 -0.15
N LYS A 36 1.43 4.78 0.37
CA LYS A 36 2.38 4.70 1.48
C LYS A 36 1.74 4.08 2.73
N GLY A 37 2.31 2.96 3.20
CA GLY A 37 1.81 2.26 4.39
C GLY A 37 0.47 1.54 4.19
N GLN A 38 -0.12 1.60 3.00
CA GLN A 38 -1.40 0.95 2.71
C GLN A 38 -1.22 -0.51 2.36
N VAL A 39 -2.19 -1.35 2.75
CA VAL A 39 -2.18 -2.77 2.41
C VAL A 39 -2.65 -2.97 0.98
N LEU A 40 -1.81 -3.58 0.14
CA LEU A 40 -2.02 -3.78 -1.30
C LEU A 40 -3.47 -4.15 -1.68
N GLY A 41 -4.01 -5.22 -1.08
CA GLY A 41 -5.34 -5.71 -1.44
C GLY A 41 -6.49 -4.77 -1.03
N ARG A 42 -6.32 -4.02 0.06
CA ARG A 42 -7.34 -3.05 0.51
C ARG A 42 -7.36 -1.84 -0.40
N LEU A 43 -6.18 -1.32 -0.72
CA LEU A 43 -5.98 -0.23 -1.66
C LEU A 43 -6.55 -0.59 -3.04
N ALA A 44 -6.18 -1.75 -3.58
CA ALA A 44 -6.65 -2.21 -4.89
C ALA A 44 -8.18 -2.36 -4.97
N SER A 45 -8.82 -2.81 -3.87
CA SER A 45 -10.28 -2.91 -3.81
C SER A 45 -10.94 -1.54 -3.90
N GLN A 46 -10.38 -0.51 -3.25
CA GLN A 46 -10.95 0.84 -3.28
C GLN A 46 -10.77 1.49 -4.64
N ILE A 47 -9.57 1.36 -5.20
CA ILE A 47 -9.26 1.84 -6.55
C ILE A 47 -10.22 1.19 -7.56
N SER A 48 -10.44 -0.13 -7.49
CA SER A 48 -11.33 -0.81 -8.44
C SER A 48 -12.80 -0.39 -8.31
N THR A 49 -13.27 0.02 -7.12
CA THR A 49 -14.62 0.60 -6.92
C THR A 49 -14.74 1.95 -7.60
N VAL A 50 -13.75 2.84 -7.42
CA VAL A 50 -13.73 4.19 -7.98
C VAL A 50 -13.57 4.17 -9.51
N ILE A 51 -12.70 3.30 -10.03
CA ILE A 51 -12.54 3.09 -11.49
C ILE A 51 -13.83 2.57 -12.14
N GLN A 52 -14.64 1.81 -11.40
CA GLN A 52 -15.96 1.37 -11.90
C GLN A 52 -17.04 2.46 -11.77
N GLY A 53 -16.79 3.52 -11.01
CA GLY A 53 -17.77 4.57 -10.70
C GLY A 53 -18.86 4.15 -9.72
N LYS A 54 -18.69 3.02 -9.01
CA LYS A 54 -19.68 2.48 -8.05
C LYS A 54 -19.87 3.34 -6.81
N ASP A 55 -18.97 4.29 -6.58
CA ASP A 55 -19.04 5.26 -5.50
C ASP A 55 -19.97 6.44 -5.82
N LYS A 56 -20.35 6.62 -7.11
CA LYS A 56 -21.31 7.62 -7.53
C LYS A 56 -22.73 7.02 -7.61
N PRO A 57 -23.78 7.78 -7.24
CA PRO A 57 -25.16 7.31 -7.36
C PRO A 57 -25.61 7.13 -8.82
N THR A 58 -24.91 7.75 -9.77
CA THR A 58 -25.17 7.66 -11.22
C THR A 58 -24.63 6.37 -11.86
N TYR A 59 -24.20 5.40 -11.07
CA TYR A 59 -23.59 4.16 -11.56
C TYR A 59 -24.56 3.35 -12.43
N ALA A 60 -24.15 3.08 -13.67
CA ALA A 60 -24.82 2.16 -14.57
C ALA A 60 -23.84 1.04 -14.98
N PRO A 61 -24.19 -0.24 -14.86
CA PRO A 61 -23.25 -1.35 -15.09
C PRO A 61 -22.78 -1.49 -16.54
N ASN A 62 -23.60 -1.03 -17.50
CA ASN A 62 -23.34 -1.05 -18.94
C ASN A 62 -22.51 0.15 -19.46
N ARG A 63 -22.33 1.20 -18.64
CA ARG A 63 -21.58 2.41 -19.01
C ARG A 63 -20.29 2.52 -18.19
N ASP A 64 -19.34 3.29 -18.69
CA ASP A 64 -18.05 3.54 -18.03
C ASP A 64 -17.94 4.99 -17.52
N ASP A 65 -18.60 5.28 -16.40
CA ASP A 65 -18.62 6.61 -15.75
C ASP A 65 -17.62 6.73 -14.59
N GLY A 66 -16.68 5.79 -14.50
CA GLY A 66 -15.68 5.75 -13.45
C GLY A 66 -14.67 6.89 -13.55
N ASP A 67 -14.12 7.27 -12.40
CA ASP A 67 -13.16 8.35 -12.26
C ASP A 67 -11.73 7.91 -12.61
N MET A 68 -10.88 8.90 -12.93
CA MET A 68 -9.47 8.67 -13.16
C MET A 68 -8.73 8.54 -11.83
N CYS A 69 -7.96 7.48 -11.66
CA CYS A 69 -7.24 7.19 -10.43
C CYS A 69 -5.74 7.31 -10.65
N ILE A 70 -5.10 8.17 -9.86
CA ILE A 70 -3.65 8.32 -9.79
C ILE A 70 -3.19 7.73 -8.46
N VAL A 71 -2.25 6.79 -8.51
CA VAL A 71 -1.64 6.19 -7.32
C VAL A 71 -0.20 6.65 -7.21
N LEU A 72 0.18 7.13 -6.02
CA LEU A 72 1.52 7.60 -5.68
C LEU A 72 2.20 6.65 -4.69
N ASN A 73 3.53 6.75 -4.59
CA ASN A 73 4.34 5.98 -3.64
C ASN A 73 4.16 4.46 -3.74
N ALA A 74 4.05 3.92 -4.96
CA ALA A 74 3.82 2.49 -5.14
C ALA A 74 4.93 1.60 -4.52
N LYS A 75 6.14 2.14 -4.35
CA LYS A 75 7.26 1.45 -3.69
C LYS A 75 7.02 1.15 -2.21
N ASP A 76 6.24 2.00 -1.53
CA ASP A 76 5.99 1.93 -0.09
C ASP A 76 4.73 1.13 0.26
N VAL A 77 4.21 0.36 -0.70
CA VAL A 77 3.02 -0.48 -0.49
C VAL A 77 3.32 -1.63 0.46
N CYS A 78 2.43 -1.84 1.42
CA CYS A 78 2.61 -2.87 2.44
C CYS A 78 1.90 -4.17 2.06
N VAL A 79 2.54 -5.29 2.40
CA VAL A 79 1.91 -6.61 2.41
C VAL A 79 2.09 -7.28 3.77
N THR A 80 1.05 -7.97 4.22
CA THR A 80 1.01 -8.59 5.54
C THR A 80 1.63 -9.99 5.54
N GLY A 81 2.33 -10.37 6.61
CA GLY A 81 2.86 -11.72 6.79
C GLY A 81 4.09 -11.99 5.93
N ARG A 82 4.31 -13.26 5.54
CA ARG A 82 5.47 -13.71 4.74
C ARG A 82 5.26 -13.64 3.22
N LYS A 83 4.25 -12.88 2.78
CA LYS A 83 3.85 -12.82 1.37
C LYS A 83 4.93 -12.26 0.43
N LEU A 84 5.89 -11.48 0.95
CA LEU A 84 6.99 -10.97 0.14
C LEU A 84 7.81 -12.09 -0.49
N THR A 85 8.05 -13.17 0.26
CA THR A 85 8.81 -14.34 -0.21
C THR A 85 7.91 -15.41 -0.80
N ASP A 86 6.75 -15.65 -0.17
CA ASP A 86 5.94 -16.83 -0.48
C ASP A 86 5.01 -16.63 -1.68
N LYS A 87 4.71 -15.38 -2.05
CA LYS A 87 3.84 -15.07 -3.20
C LYS A 87 4.67 -14.98 -4.47
N PHE A 88 4.36 -15.85 -5.43
CA PHE A 88 4.95 -15.84 -6.76
C PHE A 88 3.94 -15.38 -7.83
N TYR A 89 4.41 -14.53 -8.73
CA TYR A 89 3.74 -14.25 -9.99
C TYR A 89 4.20 -15.27 -11.02
N ARG A 90 3.25 -16.01 -11.58
CA ARG A 90 3.49 -17.07 -12.57
C ARG A 90 2.91 -16.66 -13.91
N TRP A 91 3.63 -16.92 -14.99
CA TRP A 91 3.12 -16.80 -16.36
C TRP A 91 3.85 -17.78 -17.27
N HIS A 92 3.19 -18.16 -18.36
CA HIS A 92 3.72 -19.09 -19.35
C HIS A 92 3.93 -18.35 -20.67
N THR A 93 4.98 -18.68 -21.42
CA THR A 93 5.25 -18.04 -22.71
C THR A 93 4.56 -18.71 -23.88
N GLY A 94 4.03 -19.92 -23.71
CA GLY A 94 3.37 -20.73 -24.74
C GLY A 94 4.18 -21.94 -25.20
N TYR A 95 5.50 -21.94 -24.96
CA TYR A 95 6.39 -23.06 -25.29
C TYR A 95 6.44 -24.11 -24.17
N VAL A 96 6.54 -25.39 -24.54
CA VAL A 96 6.61 -26.51 -23.57
C VAL A 96 7.74 -26.28 -22.56
N GLY A 97 7.45 -26.42 -21.26
CA GLY A 97 8.43 -26.28 -20.18
C GLY A 97 8.77 -24.83 -19.77
N HIS A 98 8.14 -23.80 -20.35
CA HIS A 98 8.50 -22.39 -20.11
C HIS A 98 7.58 -21.69 -19.10
N LEU A 99 7.39 -22.31 -17.93
CA LEU A 99 6.75 -21.65 -16.80
C LEU A 99 7.75 -20.68 -16.16
N LYS A 100 7.42 -19.38 -16.18
CA LYS A 100 8.23 -18.33 -15.55
C LYS A 100 7.58 -17.93 -14.24
N GLU A 101 8.39 -17.84 -13.21
CA GLU A 101 7.97 -17.39 -11.88
C GLU A 101 8.82 -16.22 -11.43
N ARG A 102 8.22 -15.31 -10.66
CA ARG A 102 8.93 -14.22 -9.98
C ARG A 102 8.32 -13.98 -8.62
N SER A 103 9.15 -13.88 -7.58
CA SER A 103 8.65 -13.57 -6.24
C SER A 103 8.08 -12.14 -6.17
N LEU A 104 7.21 -11.88 -5.20
CA LEU A 104 6.69 -10.53 -4.95
C LEU A 104 7.81 -9.56 -4.59
N LYS A 105 8.81 -10.00 -3.80
CA LYS A 105 9.99 -9.20 -3.46
C LYS A 105 10.73 -8.72 -4.71
N ASP A 106 11.03 -9.64 -5.63
CA ASP A 106 11.76 -9.30 -6.86
C ASP A 106 10.91 -8.42 -7.79
N GLN A 107 9.59 -8.63 -7.80
CA GLN A 107 8.68 -7.80 -8.57
C GLN A 107 8.63 -6.36 -8.04
N LEU A 108 8.58 -6.17 -6.72
CA LEU A 108 8.63 -4.83 -6.10
C LEU A 108 9.95 -4.10 -6.37
N ALA A 109 11.08 -4.83 -6.36
CA ALA A 109 12.38 -4.26 -6.68
C ALA A 109 12.50 -3.85 -8.15
N LYS A 110 11.91 -4.64 -9.07
CA LYS A 110 11.99 -4.38 -10.51
C LYS A 110 10.99 -3.34 -11.00
N ASP A 111 9.71 -3.53 -10.69
CA ASP A 111 8.65 -2.60 -11.04
C ASP A 111 7.51 -2.71 -10.02
N PRO A 112 7.50 -1.82 -9.00
CA PRO A 112 6.45 -1.80 -7.99
C PRO A 112 5.09 -1.37 -8.55
N THR A 113 5.07 -0.65 -9.68
CA THR A 113 3.81 -0.18 -10.28
C THR A 113 2.97 -1.35 -10.82
N GLU A 114 3.64 -2.35 -11.41
CA GLU A 114 3.02 -3.55 -11.95
C GLU A 114 2.32 -4.39 -10.86
N VAL A 115 2.82 -4.36 -9.62
CA VAL A 115 2.23 -5.10 -8.48
C VAL A 115 0.82 -4.59 -8.20
N ILE A 116 0.65 -3.27 -8.16
CA ILE A 116 -0.63 -2.60 -7.92
C ILE A 116 -1.51 -2.74 -9.17
N HIS A 117 -0.95 -2.50 -10.36
CA HIS A 117 -1.66 -2.62 -11.63
C HIS A 117 -2.32 -3.99 -11.79
N LYS A 118 -1.54 -5.09 -11.68
CA LYS A 118 -2.08 -6.45 -11.75
C LYS A 118 -3.13 -6.72 -10.68
N ALA A 119 -2.94 -6.22 -9.46
CA ALA A 119 -3.91 -6.43 -8.39
C ALA A 119 -5.26 -5.77 -8.72
N VAL A 120 -5.25 -4.54 -9.23
CA VAL A 120 -6.47 -3.81 -9.63
C VAL A 120 -7.09 -4.45 -10.87
N LEU A 121 -6.30 -4.77 -11.90
CA LEU A 121 -6.77 -5.40 -13.13
C LEU A 121 -7.52 -6.71 -12.86
N LEU A 122 -7.01 -7.53 -11.93
CA LEU A 122 -7.64 -8.78 -11.52
C LEU A 122 -8.92 -8.59 -10.67
N MET A 123 -9.12 -7.41 -10.09
CA MET A 123 -10.35 -7.06 -9.36
C MET A 123 -11.43 -6.44 -10.26
N LEU A 124 -11.08 -5.99 -11.46
CA LEU A 124 -12.04 -5.49 -12.43
C LEU A 124 -12.84 -6.66 -13.07
N PRO A 125 -14.12 -6.44 -13.40
CA PRO A 125 -14.92 -7.46 -14.08
C PRO A 125 -14.32 -7.80 -15.45
N ARG A 126 -14.29 -9.07 -15.82
CA ARG A 126 -13.75 -9.54 -17.09
C ARG A 126 -14.76 -9.29 -18.21
N ASN A 127 -14.76 -8.10 -18.78
CA ASN A 127 -15.60 -7.71 -19.91
C ASN A 127 -14.83 -6.78 -20.87
N LYS A 128 -15.46 -6.37 -21.97
CA LYS A 128 -14.85 -5.45 -22.96
C LYS A 128 -14.50 -4.08 -22.36
N LEU A 129 -15.26 -3.61 -21.37
CA LEU A 129 -15.00 -2.34 -20.67
C LEU A 129 -13.79 -2.40 -19.73
N ARG A 130 -13.27 -3.59 -19.42
CA ARG A 130 -12.15 -3.76 -18.49
C ARG A 130 -10.92 -2.99 -18.94
N ASP A 131 -10.60 -3.07 -20.23
CA ASP A 131 -9.39 -2.47 -20.77
C ASP A 131 -9.51 -0.95 -20.86
N ASP A 132 -10.72 -0.41 -21.07
CA ASP A 132 -10.98 1.03 -21.04
C ASP A 132 -10.91 1.57 -19.61
N ARG A 133 -11.45 0.82 -18.64
CA ARG A 133 -11.31 1.11 -17.20
C ARG A 133 -9.86 1.07 -16.74
N ASP A 134 -9.07 0.09 -17.19
CA ASP A 134 -7.66 -0.03 -16.85
C ASP A 134 -6.84 1.17 -17.34
N ARG A 135 -7.18 1.73 -18.51
CA ARG A 135 -6.54 2.93 -19.02
C ARG A 135 -6.79 4.18 -18.17
N LYS A 136 -7.79 4.19 -17.28
CA LYS A 136 -8.04 5.26 -16.30
C LYS A 136 -7.15 5.17 -15.06
N LEU A 137 -6.36 4.12 -14.90
CA LEU A 137 -5.43 3.93 -13.78
C LEU A 137 -4.02 4.39 -14.15
N ARG A 138 -3.44 5.28 -13.35
CA ARG A 138 -2.04 5.69 -13.47
C ARG A 138 -1.34 5.51 -12.14
N ILE A 139 -0.16 4.88 -12.16
CA ILE A 139 0.57 4.51 -10.96
C ILE A 139 1.99 5.03 -11.10
N PHE A 140 2.46 5.70 -10.06
CA PHE A 140 3.81 6.24 -9.97
C PHE A 140 4.52 5.59 -8.78
N ALA A 141 5.78 5.24 -8.98
CA ALA A 141 6.61 4.67 -7.92
C ALA A 141 6.93 5.70 -6.83
N GLU A 142 7.09 6.96 -7.24
CA GLU A 142 7.40 8.11 -6.41
C GLU A 142 6.15 8.91 -6.03
N SER A 143 6.34 9.99 -5.27
CA SER A 143 5.29 10.93 -4.86
C SER A 143 4.90 11.93 -5.97
N GLU A 144 5.67 11.99 -7.05
CA GLU A 144 5.47 12.97 -8.12
C GLU A 144 4.58 12.44 -9.24
N HIS A 145 3.75 13.32 -9.80
CA HIS A 145 2.94 13.03 -10.97
C HIS A 145 2.91 14.20 -11.96
N PRO A 146 2.72 13.95 -13.26
CA PRO A 146 2.73 14.98 -14.28
C PRO A 146 1.40 15.75 -14.45
N PHE A 147 0.35 15.37 -13.73
CA PHE A 147 -1.02 15.87 -13.94
C PHE A 147 -1.35 17.17 -13.19
N GLY A 148 -0.38 18.07 -13.01
CA GLY A 148 -0.55 19.30 -12.23
C GLY A 148 -1.61 20.27 -12.78
N ASP A 149 -1.89 20.21 -14.08
CA ASP A 149 -2.84 21.12 -14.75
C ASP A 149 -4.32 20.82 -14.43
N ARG A 150 -4.61 19.67 -13.79
CA ARG A 150 -5.97 19.20 -13.56
C ARG A 150 -6.36 19.31 -12.08
N PRO A 151 -7.65 19.55 -11.77
CA PRO A 151 -8.12 19.58 -10.40
C PRO A 151 -8.04 18.17 -9.79
N LEU A 152 -7.11 17.97 -8.85
CA LEU A 152 -6.86 16.70 -8.19
C LEU A 152 -7.57 16.66 -6.84
N GLU A 153 -8.43 15.66 -6.65
CA GLU A 153 -9.10 15.38 -5.38
C GLU A 153 -8.33 14.28 -4.62
N PRO A 154 -7.72 14.56 -3.46
CA PRO A 154 -7.11 13.49 -2.66
C PRO A 154 -8.19 12.54 -2.14
N TYR A 155 -8.01 11.25 -2.39
CA TYR A 155 -8.93 10.22 -1.91
C TYR A 155 -8.59 9.82 -0.48
N ILE A 156 -9.51 10.11 0.44
CA ILE A 156 -9.40 9.69 1.82
C ILE A 156 -10.03 8.30 1.97
N THR A 157 -9.22 7.32 2.32
CA THR A 157 -9.70 5.98 2.64
C THR A 157 -10.68 6.02 3.82
N PRO A 158 -11.85 5.36 3.74
CA PRO A 158 -12.80 5.34 4.85
C PRO A 158 -12.17 4.77 6.11
N HIS A 159 -12.39 5.45 7.24
CA HIS A 159 -11.89 5.03 8.55
C HIS A 159 -12.47 3.64 8.89
N ARG A 160 -11.58 2.72 9.28
CA ARG A 160 -11.97 1.34 9.58
C ARG A 160 -11.77 1.06 11.06
N ARG A 161 -12.75 0.38 11.67
CA ARG A 161 -12.57 -0.25 12.98
C ARG A 161 -11.55 -1.39 12.84
N VAL A 162 -10.31 -1.16 13.28
CA VAL A 162 -9.26 -2.17 13.27
C VAL A 162 -9.69 -3.28 14.24
N ARG A 163 -9.67 -4.54 13.78
CA ARG A 163 -9.86 -5.68 14.69
C ARG A 163 -8.65 -5.68 15.63
N GLU A 164 -8.88 -5.50 16.92
CA GLU A 164 -7.83 -5.51 17.92
C GLU A 164 -6.91 -6.73 17.74
N MET A 165 -5.63 -6.56 18.08
CA MET A 165 -4.66 -7.65 18.00
C MET A 165 -5.19 -8.90 18.73
N ARG A 166 -5.08 -10.07 18.07
CA ARG A 166 -5.39 -11.36 18.71
C ARG A 166 -4.62 -11.46 20.03
N PRO A 167 -5.25 -11.92 21.12
CA PRO A 167 -4.70 -11.82 22.49
C PRO A 167 -3.35 -12.51 22.72
N ARG A 168 -2.85 -13.35 21.79
CA ARG A 168 -1.53 -13.99 21.93
C ARG A 168 -0.35 -13.02 21.88
N ALA A 169 -0.36 -12.03 20.96
CA ALA A 169 0.72 -11.06 20.86
C ALA A 169 0.72 -10.06 22.04
N ARG A 170 -0.47 -9.60 22.44
CA ARG A 170 -0.67 -8.75 23.63
C ARG A 170 -0.28 -9.50 24.91
N ARG A 171 -0.68 -10.78 25.06
CA ARG A 171 -0.25 -11.64 26.18
C ARG A 171 1.26 -11.90 26.18
N ALA A 172 1.89 -12.05 25.02
CA ALA A 172 3.33 -12.22 24.91
C ALA A 172 4.09 -10.95 25.33
N MET A 173 3.64 -9.76 24.91
CA MET A 173 4.19 -8.49 25.37
C MET A 173 4.02 -8.30 26.89
N ILE A 174 2.82 -8.56 27.42
CA ILE A 174 2.55 -8.46 28.86
C ILE A 174 3.43 -9.44 29.64
N ARG A 175 3.61 -10.67 29.14
CA ARG A 175 4.53 -11.66 29.76
C ARG A 175 5.98 -11.21 29.70
N ALA A 176 6.43 -10.62 28.59
CA ALA A 176 7.79 -10.10 28.44
C ALA A 176 8.05 -8.90 29.36
N GLN A 177 7.09 -7.96 29.47
CA GLN A 177 7.15 -6.82 30.38
C GLN A 177 7.19 -7.28 31.85
N LYS A 178 6.29 -8.19 32.25
CA LYS A 178 6.24 -8.71 33.62
C LYS A 178 7.51 -9.49 33.99
N LYS A 179 8.12 -10.22 33.04
CA LYS A 179 9.41 -10.88 33.23
C LYS A 179 10.55 -9.87 33.39
N ALA A 180 10.55 -8.78 32.61
CA ALA A 180 11.56 -7.72 32.74
C ALA A 180 11.45 -6.96 34.07
N GLU A 181 10.22 -6.69 34.54
CA GLU A 181 9.97 -6.07 35.86
C GLU A 181 10.46 -6.96 37.01
N LEU A 182 10.19 -8.26 36.97
CA LEU A 182 10.70 -9.23 37.95
C LEU A 182 12.23 -9.27 37.98
N GLN A 183 12.88 -9.19 36.81
CA GLN A 183 14.35 -9.17 36.71
C GLN A 183 14.96 -7.87 37.26
N GLN A 184 14.26 -6.73 37.09
CA GLN A 184 14.66 -5.46 37.69
C GLN A 184 14.46 -5.45 39.20
N GLN A 185 13.39 -6.06 39.70
CA GLN A 185 13.14 -6.21 41.14
C GLN A 185 14.19 -7.13 41.79
N SER A 186 14.49 -8.30 41.21
CA SER A 186 15.54 -9.19 41.73
C SER A 186 16.92 -8.54 41.69
N GLY A 187 17.22 -7.73 40.66
CA GLY A 187 18.46 -6.96 40.55
C GLY A 187 18.56 -5.81 41.57
N ASN A 188 17.44 -5.20 41.95
CA ASN A 188 17.38 -4.20 43.00
C ASN A 188 17.50 -4.80 44.40
N GLU A 189 16.91 -5.97 44.65
CA GLU A 189 17.05 -6.67 45.94
C GLU A 189 18.48 -7.15 46.18
N THR A 190 19.15 -7.71 45.17
CA THR A 190 20.57 -8.09 45.29
C THR A 190 21.49 -6.89 45.49
N ARG A 191 21.22 -5.74 44.86
CA ARG A 191 21.95 -4.49 45.12
C ARG A 191 21.71 -3.93 46.54
N LYS A 192 20.49 -4.09 47.06
CA LYS A 192 20.13 -3.67 48.42
C LYS A 192 20.77 -4.57 49.48
N GLY A 193 20.90 -5.87 49.21
CA GLY A 193 21.63 -6.84 50.04
C GLY A 193 23.12 -6.51 50.13
N LYS A 194 23.80 -6.32 48.99
CA LYS A 194 25.22 -5.94 48.96
C LYS A 194 25.53 -4.62 49.66
N ARG A 195 24.65 -3.61 49.55
CA ARG A 195 24.81 -2.35 50.30
C ARG A 195 24.67 -2.52 51.82
N LYS A 196 23.86 -3.47 52.27
CA LYS A 196 23.72 -3.80 53.70
C LYS A 196 24.97 -4.51 54.24
N GLU A 197 25.52 -5.45 53.49
CA GLU A 197 26.76 -6.16 53.87
C GLU A 197 27.95 -5.19 53.94
N VAL A 198 28.16 -4.36 52.90
CA VAL A 198 29.26 -3.38 52.89
C VAL A 198 29.16 -2.35 54.03
N ASN A 199 27.94 -1.95 54.42
CA ASN A 199 27.76 -1.05 55.55
C ASN A 199 27.96 -1.75 56.92
N ALA A 200 27.76 -3.06 57.01
CA ALA A 200 28.04 -3.83 58.23
C ALA A 200 29.55 -3.99 58.44
N ASP A 201 30.29 -4.25 57.37
CA ASP A 201 31.76 -4.40 57.38
C ASP A 201 32.49 -3.09 57.71
N LEU A 202 31.90 -1.93 57.39
CA LEU A 202 32.44 -0.60 57.74
C LEU A 202 32.13 -0.15 59.17
N SER A 203 31.30 -0.90 59.90
CA SER A 203 30.87 -0.60 61.28
C SER A 203 31.44 -1.54 62.35
N SER A 204 32.38 -2.41 61.94
CA SER A 204 33.12 -3.37 62.80
C SER A 204 34.56 -2.90 62.99
#